data_AF-A0A6G1G0G3-F1
#
_entry.id   AF-A0A6G1G0G3-F1
#
_cell.length_a   1.000
_cell.length_b   1.000
_cell.length_c   1.000
_cell.angle_alpha   90.00
_cell.angle_beta   90.00
_cell.angle_gamma   90.00
#
_symmetry.space_group_name_H-M   'P 1'
#
loop_
_entity.id
_entity.type
_entity.pdbx_description
1 polymer ?
#
loop_
_entity_poly.entity_id
_entity_poly.type
_entity_poly.pdbx_seq_one_letter_code
_entity_poly.pdbx_strand_id
1 'polypeptide(L)'
;NLDTAKRCVPGSGDIKCVNAFNFTIPPGVKNGDAIFAWTKFKNLGEREMYMNCAAVTITGGQDKLNELPLLFVANIGEISGSCGTTQSVNVDFPNPGKYV
;
A
#
# COMPACT_ATOMS: atom_id res chain seq x y z
N ASN A 1 -3.49 5.34 15.16
CA ASN A 1 -4.01 6.43 14.31
C ASN A 1 -2.82 7.28 13.91
N LEU A 2 -2.68 7.68 12.64
CA LEU A 2 -1.55 8.50 12.21
C LEU A 2 -1.77 9.92 12.74
N ASP A 3 -1.11 10.26 13.85
CA ASP A 3 -1.27 11.55 14.53
C ASP A 3 -0.88 12.77 13.67
N THR A 4 -0.22 12.52 12.53
CA THR A 4 0.21 13.52 11.55
C THR A 4 -0.73 13.67 10.35
N ALA A 5 -1.76 12.83 10.21
CA ALA A 5 -2.66 12.89 9.06
C ALA A 5 -3.70 14.01 9.25
N LYS A 6 -3.44 15.18 8.65
CA LYS A 6 -4.44 16.27 8.58
C LYS A 6 -5.59 15.88 7.66
N ARG A 7 -6.82 15.88 8.19
CA ARG A 7 -8.05 15.62 7.43
C ARG A 7 -8.36 16.80 6.50
N CYS A 8 -8.55 16.52 5.22
CA CYS A 8 -9.00 17.54 4.25
C CYS A 8 -10.45 17.94 4.49
N VAL A 9 -10.74 19.25 4.36
CA VAL A 9 -12.09 19.81 4.43
C VAL A 9 -12.63 20.00 3.01
N PRO A 10 -13.71 19.32 2.60
CA PRO A 10 -14.29 19.51 1.28
C PRO A 10 -14.64 20.99 1.03
N GLY A 11 -14.14 21.58 -0.06
CA GLY A 11 -14.39 22.97 -0.42
C GLY A 11 -13.34 23.99 0.04
N SER A 12 -12.33 23.58 0.83
CA SER A 12 -11.18 24.46 1.07
C SER A 12 -10.37 24.57 -0.22
N GLY A 13 -10.12 25.78 -0.72
CA GLY A 13 -9.20 26.06 -1.83
C GLY A 13 -7.73 25.72 -1.55
N ASP A 14 -7.46 24.99 -0.47
CA ASP A 14 -6.16 24.48 -0.09
C ASP A 14 -5.69 23.40 -1.07
N ILE A 15 -4.95 23.84 -2.09
CA ILE A 15 -4.19 23.00 -3.03
C ILE A 15 -3.20 22.05 -2.33
N LYS A 16 -2.97 22.24 -1.02
CA LYS A 16 -2.08 21.42 -0.18
C LYS A 16 -2.68 20.09 0.28
N CYS A 17 -3.91 19.75 -0.12
CA CYS A 17 -4.45 18.40 0.02
C CYS A 17 -3.85 17.44 -1.03
N VAL A 18 -2.53 17.32 -1.04
CA VAL A 18 -1.85 16.28 -1.80
C VAL A 18 -1.83 15.04 -0.92
N ASN A 19 -2.63 14.03 -1.24
CA ASN A 19 -2.46 12.67 -0.68
C ASN A 19 -1.24 12.00 -1.34
N ALA A 20 -0.12 12.72 -1.41
CA ALA A 20 1.14 12.20 -1.93
C ALA A 20 1.85 11.46 -0.80
N PHE A 21 2.07 10.17 -1.02
CA PHE A 21 2.91 9.35 -0.18
C PHE A 21 4.21 9.14 -0.94
N ASN A 22 5.25 9.85 -0.53
CA ASN A 22 6.58 9.64 -1.09
C ASN A 22 7.12 8.32 -0.55
N PHE A 23 7.67 7.51 -1.44
CA PHE A 23 8.34 6.26 -1.09
C PHE A 23 9.64 6.15 -1.89
N THR A 24 10.56 5.32 -1.42
CA THR A 24 11.80 4.99 -2.12
C THR A 24 11.74 3.55 -2.56
N ILE A 25 12.14 3.28 -3.79
CA ILE A 25 12.27 1.92 -4.29
C ILE A 25 13.38 1.22 -3.48
N PRO A 26 13.10 0.11 -2.78
CA PRO A 26 14.09 -0.52 -1.94
C PRO A 26 15.19 -1.14 -2.79
N PRO A 27 16.46 -1.11 -2.35
CA PRO A 27 17.58 -1.62 -3.16
C PRO A 27 17.47 -3.13 -3.43
N GLY A 28 16.65 -3.87 -2.67
CA GLY A 28 16.45 -5.31 -2.87
C GLY A 28 15.64 -5.69 -4.11
N VAL A 29 15.03 -4.75 -4.83
CA VAL A 29 14.30 -5.08 -6.08
C VAL A 29 15.26 -5.48 -7.21
N LYS A 30 14.73 -6.16 -8.22
CA LYS A 30 15.45 -6.50 -9.45
C LYS A 30 15.39 -5.34 -10.45
N ASN A 31 16.45 -5.18 -11.24
CA ASN A 31 16.44 -4.26 -12.39
C ASN A 31 15.56 -4.79 -13.54
N GLY A 32 14.96 -3.86 -14.28
CA GLY A 32 14.13 -4.16 -15.45
C GLY A 32 12.66 -3.78 -15.27
N ASP A 33 11.82 -4.31 -16.16
CA ASP A 33 10.40 -3.99 -16.19
C ASP A 33 9.63 -4.72 -15.08
N ALA A 34 8.75 -3.97 -14.41
CA ALA A 34 7.96 -4.46 -13.29
C ALA A 34 6.59 -3.76 -13.23
N ILE A 35 5.69 -4.31 -12.41
CA ILE A 35 4.42 -3.69 -12.06
C ILE A 35 4.51 -3.19 -10.62
N PHE A 36 4.34 -1.88 -10.44
CA PHE A 36 4.11 -1.28 -9.13
C PHE A 36 2.64 -1.40 -8.76
N ALA A 37 2.34 -1.91 -7.56
CA ALA A 37 0.99 -2.02 -7.04
C ALA A 37 0.82 -1.14 -5.78
N TRP A 38 -0.11 -0.19 -5.83
CA TRP A 38 -0.55 0.56 -4.66
C TRP A 38 -1.83 -0.06 -4.11
N THR A 39 -1.78 -0.57 -2.87
CA THR A 39 -2.93 -1.17 -2.19
C THR A 39 -3.42 -0.32 -1.01
N LYS A 40 -4.72 -0.31 -0.79
CA LYS A 40 -5.36 0.38 0.34
C LYS A 40 -6.49 -0.45 0.93
N PHE A 41 -6.47 -0.58 2.25
CA PHE A 41 -7.51 -1.22 3.05
C PHE A 41 -8.30 -0.14 3.79
N LYS A 42 -9.61 -0.05 3.57
CA LYS A 42 -10.44 0.97 4.24
C LYS A 42 -10.49 0.68 5.74
N ASN A 43 -10.27 1.68 6.58
CA ASN A 43 -10.51 1.56 8.03
C ASN A 43 -12.02 1.62 8.33
N LEU A 44 -12.72 2.61 7.78
CA LEU A 44 -14.16 2.81 7.98
C LEU A 44 -14.99 2.33 6.78
N GLY A 45 -16.20 1.86 7.06
CA GLY A 45 -17.15 1.35 6.06
C GLY A 45 -16.88 -0.10 5.66
N GLU A 46 -17.30 -0.45 4.45
CA GLU A 46 -17.21 -1.82 3.91
C GLU A 46 -15.79 -2.37 3.86
N ARG A 47 -15.70 -3.70 4.00
CA ARG A 47 -14.44 -4.44 3.94
C ARG A 47 -14.03 -4.59 2.48
N GLU A 48 -13.19 -3.65 2.05
CA GLU A 48 -12.71 -3.55 0.68
C GLU A 48 -11.18 -3.43 0.65
N MET A 49 -10.59 -4.01 -0.39
CA MET A 49 -9.21 -3.81 -0.78
C MET A 49 -9.20 -3.09 -2.14
N TYR A 50 -8.54 -1.94 -2.19
CA TYR A 50 -8.32 -1.18 -3.42
C TYR A 50 -6.90 -1.46 -3.91
N MET A 51 -6.73 -1.58 -5.22
CA MET A 51 -5.43 -1.77 -5.86
C MET A 51 -5.36 -0.99 -7.17
N ASN A 52 -4.31 -0.19 -7.34
CA ASN A 52 -3.95 0.40 -8.64
C ASN A 52 -2.56 -0.07 -9.04
N CYS A 53 -2.38 -0.30 -10.35
CA CYS A 53 -1.15 -0.83 -10.92
C CYS A 53 -0.53 0.19 -11.89
N ALA A 54 0.80 0.27 -11.90
CA ALA A 54 1.57 1.05 -12.88
C ALA A 54 2.70 0.21 -13.45
N ALA A 55 2.92 0.28 -14.76
CA ALA A 55 4.11 -0.27 -15.39
C ALA A 55 5.31 0.64 -15.12
N VAL A 56 6.41 0.07 -14.64
CA VAL A 56 7.62 0.81 -14.26
C VAL A 56 8.87 0.07 -14.75
N THR A 57 9.94 0.82 -15.02
CA THR A 57 11.27 0.25 -15.26
C THR A 57 12.18 0.65 -14.10
N ILE A 58 12.73 -0.36 -13.43
CA ILE A 58 13.55 -0.21 -12.23
C ILE A 58 15.03 -0.24 -12.60
N THR A 59 15.80 0.67 -12.03
CA THR A 59 17.26 0.73 -12.13
C THR A 59 17.90 0.85 -10.75
N GLY A 60 19.15 0.38 -10.58
CA GLY A 60 19.87 0.44 -9.30
C GLY A 60 19.51 -0.61 -8.26
N GLY A 61 18.74 -1.64 -8.62
CA GLY A 61 18.37 -2.78 -7.78
C GLY A 61 19.49 -3.82 -7.60
N GLN A 62 19.38 -4.63 -6.55
CA GLN A 62 20.34 -5.66 -6.11
C GLN A 62 19.80 -7.10 -6.21
N ASP A 63 18.60 -7.30 -6.76
CA ASP A 63 17.97 -8.63 -6.99
C ASP A 63 17.89 -9.53 -5.73
N LYS A 64 17.39 -8.96 -4.64
CA LYS A 64 17.15 -9.62 -3.34
C LYS A 64 15.65 -9.72 -3.04
N LEU A 65 14.85 -10.03 -4.07
CA LEU A 65 13.39 -10.03 -3.98
C LEU A 65 12.88 -11.10 -3.01
N ASN A 66 13.61 -12.20 -2.86
CA ASN A 66 13.33 -13.29 -1.92
C ASN A 66 13.39 -12.88 -0.44
N GLU A 67 14.00 -11.74 -0.11
CA GLU A 67 14.01 -11.19 1.25
C GLU A 67 12.77 -10.33 1.55
N LEU A 68 11.95 -10.04 0.55
CA LEU A 68 10.76 -9.19 0.70
C LEU A 68 9.51 -10.06 0.88
N PRO A 69 8.57 -9.64 1.75
CA PRO A 69 7.34 -10.39 1.96
C PRO A 69 6.44 -10.34 0.74
N LEU A 70 5.53 -11.32 0.65
CA LEU A 70 4.43 -11.26 -0.30
C LEU A 70 3.45 -10.14 0.06
N LEU A 71 2.79 -9.61 -0.96
CA LEU A 71 1.74 -8.60 -0.80
C LEU A 71 0.62 -9.16 0.09
N PHE A 72 0.20 -8.39 1.09
CA PHE A 72 -0.98 -8.72 1.90
C PHE A 72 -2.26 -8.59 1.07
N VAL A 73 -3.11 -9.62 1.12
CA VAL A 73 -4.36 -9.70 0.37
C VAL A 73 -5.49 -10.07 1.33
N ALA A 74 -6.55 -9.26 1.37
CA ALA A 74 -7.72 -9.47 2.21
C ALA A 74 -8.95 -8.81 1.55
N ASN A 75 -10.14 -9.11 2.06
CA ASN A 75 -11.40 -8.46 1.66
C ASN A 75 -11.80 -8.66 0.18
N ILE A 76 -11.29 -9.71 -0.49
CA ILE A 76 -11.64 -10.02 -1.90
C ILE A 76 -12.19 -11.45 -2.03
N GLY A 77 -12.93 -11.89 -1.01
CA GLY A 77 -13.60 -13.19 -0.97
C GLY A 77 -12.63 -14.36 -0.94
N GLU A 78 -12.97 -15.43 -1.67
CA GLU A 78 -12.21 -16.68 -1.71
C GLU A 78 -10.77 -16.51 -2.21
N ILE A 79 -10.50 -15.50 -3.04
CA ILE A 79 -9.14 -15.19 -3.53
C ILE A 79 -8.21 -14.85 -2.36
N SER A 80 -8.74 -14.19 -1.32
CA SER A 80 -8.03 -13.92 -0.07
C SER A 80 -8.11 -15.07 0.95
N GLY A 81 -8.58 -16.26 0.55
CA GLY A 81 -8.87 -17.36 1.49
C GLY A 81 -9.91 -16.97 2.53
N SER A 82 -10.85 -16.09 2.17
CA SER A 82 -11.81 -15.47 3.09
C SER A 82 -11.18 -14.63 4.21
N CYS A 83 -9.91 -14.19 4.05
CA CYS A 83 -9.25 -13.29 4.97
C CYS A 83 -9.95 -11.91 4.96
N GLY A 84 -10.39 -11.48 6.15
CA GLY A 84 -11.08 -10.21 6.36
C GLY A 84 -10.33 -9.31 7.34
N THR A 85 -10.33 -8.02 7.04
CA THR A 85 -9.85 -6.98 7.98
C THR A 85 -10.94 -6.60 8.99
N THR A 86 -10.54 -6.12 10.17
CA THR A 86 -11.47 -5.62 11.19
C THR A 86 -11.89 -4.18 10.88
N GLN A 87 -13.18 -3.88 11.06
CA GLN A 87 -13.72 -2.53 10.85
C GLN A 87 -13.25 -1.56 11.95
N SER A 88 -13.16 -0.27 11.61
CA SER A 88 -12.86 0.82 12.54
C SER A 88 -11.46 0.76 13.18
N VAL A 89 -10.57 -0.07 12.63
CA VAL A 89 -9.16 -0.14 13.01
C VAL A 89 -8.26 -0.08 11.77
N ASN A 90 -7.04 0.41 11.94
CA ASN A 90 -6.03 0.32 10.88
C ASN A 90 -5.51 -1.11 10.82
N VAL A 91 -5.31 -1.61 9.61
CA VAL A 91 -4.69 -2.93 9.40
C VAL A 91 -3.25 -2.88 9.89
N ASP A 92 -2.91 -3.76 10.81
CA ASP A 92 -1.53 -4.10 11.11
C ASP A 92 -1.12 -5.23 10.18
N PHE A 93 -0.18 -4.98 9.28
CA PHE A 93 0.20 -5.94 8.25
C PHE A 93 1.00 -7.07 8.90
N PRO A 94 0.61 -8.36 8.77
CA PRO A 94 1.32 -9.45 9.43
C PRO A 94 2.79 -9.58 9.02
N ASN A 95 3.09 -9.23 7.77
CA ASN A 95 4.43 -9.21 7.21
C ASN A 95 4.66 -7.87 6.50
N PRO A 96 4.95 -6.78 7.24
CA PRO A 96 5.04 -5.43 6.67
C PRO A 96 6.34 -5.23 5.88
N GLY A 97 7.31 -6.15 6.03
CA GLY A 97 8.63 -6.06 5.44
C GLY A 97 9.57 -5.17 6.24
N LYS A 98 10.79 -4.96 5.72
CA LYS A 98 11.85 -4.21 6.40
C LYS A 98 11.83 -2.69 6.14
N TYR A 99 10.91 -2.20 5.31
CA TYR A 99 10.81 -0.78 4.93
C TYR A 99 9.36 -0.31 5.21
N VAL A 100 9.12 0.24 6.41
CA VAL A 100 7.81 0.69 6.92
C VAL A 100 7.86 2.16 7.31
#